data_AF-A0A7V1LSZ7-F1
#
_entry.id   AF-A0A7V1LSZ7-F1
#
_cell.length_a   1.000
_cell.length_b   1.000
_cell.length_c   1.000
_cell.angle_alpha   90.00
_cell.angle_beta   90.00
_cell.angle_gamma   90.00
#
_symmetry.space_group_name_H-M   'P 1'
#
loop_
_entity.id
_entity.type
_entity.pdbx_description
1 polymer ?
#
loop_
_entity_poly.entity_id
_entity_poly.type
_entity_poly.pdbx_seq_one_letter_code
_entity_poly.pdbx_strand_id
1 'polypeptide(L)'
;MKNLNKLYILLLPGISILIYLSFALSNRRTLHTTDKIIGSKTVNESQVKITNNLLSQGKNIYYKYCIACHGANGKGEGPEAYRLNTKPTDFTSGNIKFKSTPYGTKPTIGDIVSTLKLGVRTTAMLPQRQLSGEQMNAVASYIISLMPKDQKRGKPIKISNALSINDTLLKEGEKLFEINCASCHGKNAEGNGPLSKKLTDYKQNPIHPANLTLRPLKRANTPERMYMIIST
;
A
#
# COMPACT_ATOMS: atom_id res chain seq x y z
N MET A 1 14.59 -27.73 -71.86
CA MET A 1 14.10 -29.12 -71.98
C MET A 1 15.29 -30.07 -71.96
N LYS A 2 15.56 -30.72 -70.82
CA LYS A 2 16.54 -31.81 -70.69
C LYS A 2 15.90 -32.91 -69.83
N ASN A 3 15.72 -34.08 -70.44
CA ASN A 3 15.51 -35.37 -69.80
C ASN A 3 16.79 -35.76 -69.04
N LEU A 4 16.65 -36.49 -67.92
CA LEU A 4 17.21 -37.84 -67.73
C LEU A 4 16.92 -38.39 -66.32
N ASN A 5 15.92 -39.27 -66.31
CA ASN A 5 15.70 -40.47 -65.51
C ASN A 5 16.76 -40.97 -64.51
N LYS A 6 16.26 -41.18 -63.28
CA LYS A 6 16.17 -42.45 -62.53
C LYS A 6 17.44 -43.29 -62.24
N LEU A 7 17.48 -43.69 -60.96
CA LEU A 7 17.82 -45.02 -60.44
C LEU A 7 19.29 -45.25 -60.01
N TYR A 8 19.57 -44.99 -58.73
CA TYR A 8 20.45 -45.86 -57.95
C TYR A 8 19.72 -46.36 -56.72
N ILE A 9 19.71 -47.67 -56.65
CA ILE A 9 19.01 -48.58 -55.74
C ILE A 9 19.95 -48.87 -54.56
N LEU A 10 19.35 -48.96 -53.36
CA LEU A 10 19.74 -49.73 -52.17
C LEU A 10 21.20 -49.61 -51.68
N LEU A 11 21.39 -49.15 -50.44
CA LEU A 11 22.21 -49.82 -49.43
C LEU A 11 21.91 -49.25 -48.02
N LEU A 12 21.32 -50.13 -47.18
CA LEU A 12 21.47 -50.24 -45.72
C LEU A 12 20.65 -49.31 -44.77
N PRO A 13 19.52 -49.81 -44.21
CA PRO A 13 18.91 -49.29 -42.99
C PRO A 13 19.57 -49.95 -41.77
N GLY A 14 20.28 -49.22 -40.91
CA GLY A 14 20.94 -49.91 -39.80
C GLY A 14 21.72 -49.13 -38.74
N ILE A 15 21.54 -47.81 -38.58
CA ILE A 15 22.33 -47.07 -37.57
C ILE A 15 21.47 -46.20 -36.62
N SER A 16 20.17 -46.02 -36.86
CA SER A 16 19.36 -45.08 -36.05
C SER A 16 18.56 -45.68 -34.88
N ILE A 17 18.74 -46.97 -34.53
CA ILE A 17 17.93 -47.64 -33.49
C ILE A 17 18.74 -48.10 -32.26
N LEU A 18 20.07 -47.98 -32.28
CA LEU A 18 20.94 -48.43 -31.16
C LEU A 18 21.31 -47.36 -30.13
N ILE A 19 20.88 -46.10 -30.29
CA ILE A 19 21.19 -45.02 -29.33
C ILE A 19 20.01 -44.73 -28.37
N TYR A 20 18.82 -45.26 -28.63
CA TYR A 20 17.63 -45.02 -27.79
C TYR A 20 17.42 -46.03 -26.65
N LEU A 21 18.19 -47.11 -26.56
CA LEU A 21 17.98 -48.19 -25.58
C LEU A 21 18.89 -48.17 -24.34
N SER A 22 19.74 -47.15 -24.17
CA SER A 22 20.60 -46.99 -22.98
C SER A 22 20.10 -45.95 -21.96
N PHE A 23 18.94 -45.32 -22.20
CA PHE A 23 18.37 -44.32 -21.28
C PHE A 23 17.13 -44.80 -20.48
N ALA A 24 16.67 -46.04 -20.69
CA ALA A 24 15.39 -46.52 -20.16
C ALA A 24 15.45 -47.60 -19.07
N LEU A 25 16.64 -48.02 -18.61
CA LEU A 25 16.78 -49.09 -17.61
C LEU A 25 17.91 -48.81 -16.64
N SER A 26 17.79 -47.79 -15.80
CA SER A 26 18.36 -47.85 -14.46
C SER A 26 17.63 -46.92 -13.53
N ASN A 27 17.14 -47.51 -12.44
CA ASN A 27 16.70 -46.86 -11.21
C ASN A 27 15.25 -46.34 -11.11
N ARG A 28 14.31 -47.30 -11.03
CA ARG A 28 13.11 -47.17 -10.19
C ARG A 28 13.19 -48.15 -9.01
N ARG A 29 12.80 -47.63 -7.83
CA ARG A 29 12.53 -48.25 -6.51
C ARG A 29 13.78 -48.36 -5.62
N THR A 30 13.83 -47.72 -4.46
CA THR A 30 12.93 -47.97 -3.31
C THR A 30 12.57 -46.71 -2.48
N LEU A 31 11.34 -46.72 -1.95
CA LEU A 31 10.83 -45.86 -0.87
C LEU A 31 11.13 -46.50 0.50
N HIS A 32 11.10 -45.67 1.55
CA HIS A 32 11.20 -45.92 3.00
C HIS A 32 12.61 -45.87 3.61
N THR A 33 12.95 -44.77 4.29
CA THR A 33 12.60 -44.62 5.71
C THR A 33 12.65 -43.13 6.11
N THR A 34 11.89 -42.81 7.15
CA THR A 34 11.65 -41.50 7.75
C THR A 34 12.91 -40.89 8.36
N ASP A 35 13.17 -39.60 8.08
CA ASP A 35 13.41 -38.67 9.17
C ASP A 35 13.05 -37.22 8.79
N LYS A 36 12.36 -36.60 9.74
CA LYS A 36 11.61 -35.35 9.66
C LYS A 36 12.45 -34.28 10.35
N ILE A 37 13.09 -33.36 9.62
CA ILE A 37 13.58 -32.10 10.20
C ILE A 37 13.44 -30.93 9.21
N ILE A 38 12.41 -30.11 9.46
CA ILE A 38 12.30 -28.65 9.26
C ILE A 38 12.44 -28.11 7.82
N GLY A 39 11.28 -27.80 7.23
CA GLY A 39 11.15 -27.11 5.94
C GLY A 39 11.80 -25.72 5.94
N SER A 40 12.93 -25.63 5.25
CA SER A 40 13.55 -24.39 4.78
C SER A 40 12.67 -23.77 3.70
N LYS A 41 12.06 -22.63 4.00
CA LYS A 41 11.34 -21.80 3.03
C LYS A 41 12.39 -21.10 2.18
N THR A 42 12.74 -21.66 1.02
CA THR A 42 13.68 -21.05 0.08
C THR A 42 13.13 -19.72 -0.40
N VAL A 43 13.71 -18.63 0.08
CA VAL A 43 13.39 -17.27 -0.39
C VAL A 43 14.04 -17.11 -1.77
N ASN A 44 13.25 -16.87 -2.81
CA ASN A 44 13.73 -16.72 -4.17
C ASN A 44 14.68 -15.49 -4.28
N GLU A 45 15.94 -15.73 -4.61
CA GLU A 45 17.01 -14.71 -4.72
C GLU A 45 16.64 -13.56 -5.67
N SER A 46 15.93 -13.86 -6.76
CA SER A 46 15.44 -12.85 -7.70
C SER A 46 14.40 -11.92 -7.06
N GLN A 47 13.51 -12.45 -6.21
CA GLN A 47 12.49 -11.68 -5.51
C GLN A 47 13.10 -10.80 -4.42
N VAL A 48 14.15 -11.29 -3.73
CA VAL A 48 14.93 -10.50 -2.76
C VAL A 48 15.65 -9.35 -3.47
N LYS A 49 16.30 -9.62 -4.61
CA LYS A 49 17.01 -8.59 -5.39
C LYS A 49 16.06 -7.52 -5.94
N ILE A 50 14.91 -7.91 -6.50
CA ILE A 50 13.86 -6.98 -6.95
C ILE A 50 13.37 -6.12 -5.79
N THR A 51 13.09 -6.72 -4.64
CA THR A 51 12.61 -6.00 -3.45
C THR A 51 13.67 -5.01 -2.93
N ASN A 52 14.94 -5.42 -2.86
CA ASN A 52 16.03 -4.56 -2.43
C ASN A 52 16.28 -3.39 -3.39
N ASN A 53 16.17 -3.64 -4.70
CA ASN A 53 16.27 -2.60 -5.71
C ASN A 53 15.13 -1.59 -5.57
N LEU A 54 13.89 -2.08 -5.40
CA LEU A 54 12.71 -1.22 -5.22
C LEU A 54 12.82 -0.35 -3.96
N LEU A 55 13.25 -0.92 -2.84
CA LEU A 55 13.46 -0.17 -1.59
C LEU A 55 14.58 0.87 -1.73
N SER A 56 15.66 0.54 -2.44
CA SER A 56 16.78 1.47 -2.67
C SER A 56 16.35 2.64 -3.56
N GLN A 57 15.61 2.37 -4.64
CA GLN A 57 15.03 3.41 -5.49
C GLN A 57 14.05 4.29 -4.70
N GLY A 58 13.15 3.67 -3.93
CA GLY A 58 12.20 4.37 -3.07
C GLY A 58 12.89 5.28 -2.06
N LYS A 59 13.97 4.80 -1.43
CA LYS A 59 14.80 5.59 -0.52
C LYS A 59 15.42 6.80 -1.22
N ASN A 60 16.03 6.61 -2.40
CA ASN A 60 16.65 7.72 -3.13
C ASN A 60 15.64 8.82 -3.49
N ILE A 61 14.45 8.43 -3.96
CA ILE A 61 13.39 9.37 -4.30
C ILE A 61 12.87 10.07 -3.03
N TYR A 62 12.69 9.33 -1.94
CA TYR A 62 12.30 9.89 -0.65
C TYR A 62 13.32 10.93 -0.14
N TYR A 63 14.61 10.62 -0.23
CA TYR A 63 15.69 11.53 0.15
C TYR A 63 15.70 12.79 -0.70
N LYS A 64 15.35 12.69 -1.98
CA LYS A 64 15.32 13.83 -2.89
C LYS A 64 14.13 14.76 -2.64
N TYR A 65 12.94 14.23 -2.33
CA TYR A 65 11.70 15.02 -2.35
C TYR A 65 10.95 15.11 -1.03
N CYS A 66 11.20 14.22 -0.06
CA CYS A 66 10.34 14.08 1.12
C CYS A 66 11.00 14.52 2.42
N ILE A 67 12.34 14.47 2.52
CA ILE A 67 13.04 14.66 3.80
C ILE A 67 12.92 16.08 4.38
N ALA A 68 12.73 17.09 3.52
CA ALA A 68 12.58 18.47 3.96
C ALA A 68 11.44 18.61 4.98
N CYS A 69 10.35 17.85 4.80
CA CYS A 69 9.23 17.82 5.72
C CYS A 69 9.24 16.57 6.62
N HIS A 70 9.45 15.38 6.06
CA HIS A 70 9.28 14.13 6.80
C HIS A 70 10.53 13.65 7.56
N GLY A 71 11.70 14.23 7.29
CA GLY A 71 12.98 13.86 7.89
C GLY A 71 13.58 12.57 7.29
N ALA A 72 14.89 12.40 7.38
CA ALA A 72 15.61 11.24 6.82
C ALA A 72 15.21 9.90 7.47
N ASN A 73 14.70 9.95 8.70
CA ASN A 73 14.23 8.80 9.48
C ASN A 73 12.69 8.61 9.40
N GLY A 74 11.97 9.47 8.68
CA GLY A 74 10.53 9.38 8.52
C GLY A 74 9.69 9.78 9.73
N LYS A 75 10.25 10.48 10.73
CA LYS A 75 9.54 10.87 11.96
C LYS A 75 8.63 12.10 11.83
N GLY A 76 8.61 12.74 10.66
CA GLY A 76 7.87 13.99 10.47
C GLY A 76 8.59 15.23 10.99
N GLU A 77 9.91 15.13 11.19
CA GLU A 77 10.77 16.11 11.86
C GLU A 77 11.82 16.68 10.88
N GLY A 78 11.46 16.82 9.61
CA GLY A 78 12.33 17.45 8.62
C GLY A 78 12.60 18.93 8.97
N PRO A 79 13.64 19.55 8.40
CA PRO A 79 14.02 20.94 8.69
C PRO A 79 12.88 21.94 8.45
N GLU A 80 11.91 21.65 7.59
CA GLU A 80 10.74 22.52 7.33
C GLU A 80 9.54 22.21 8.21
N ALA A 81 9.54 21.10 8.95
CA ALA A 81 8.37 20.62 9.71
C ALA A 81 7.93 21.58 10.83
N TYR A 82 8.86 22.34 11.41
CA TYR A 82 8.53 23.30 12.48
C TYR A 82 7.62 24.43 11.98
N ARG A 83 7.74 24.84 10.70
CA ARG A 83 6.97 25.93 10.08
C ARG A 83 5.54 25.53 9.71
N LEU A 84 5.22 24.23 9.76
CA LEU A 84 3.93 23.71 9.31
C LEU A 84 2.92 23.64 10.46
N ASN A 85 1.73 24.20 10.24
CA ASN A 85 0.59 24.11 11.17
C ASN A 85 0.10 22.66 11.30
N THR A 86 -0.01 21.94 10.18
CA THR A 86 -0.24 20.49 10.20
C THR A 86 1.09 19.78 10.13
N LYS A 87 1.47 19.10 11.21
CA LYS A 87 2.74 18.37 11.27
C LYS A 87 2.78 17.21 10.26
N PRO A 88 3.91 16.99 9.58
CA PRO A 88 4.10 15.84 8.70
C PRO A 88 3.93 14.52 9.45
N THR A 89 3.40 13.51 8.77
CA THR A 89 3.21 12.18 9.35
C THR A 89 4.54 11.55 9.77
N ASP A 90 4.57 11.02 10.99
CA ASP A 90 5.59 10.09 11.46
C ASP A 90 5.25 8.67 10.98
N PHE A 91 6.02 8.17 10.02
CA PHE A 91 5.83 6.83 9.48
C PHE A 91 6.29 5.73 10.44
N THR A 92 7.17 6.04 11.40
CA THR A 92 7.71 5.09 12.39
C THR A 92 6.70 4.78 13.50
N SER A 93 5.70 5.64 13.69
CA SER A 93 4.62 5.43 14.66
C SER A 93 3.66 4.28 14.28
N GLY A 94 3.62 3.90 13.00
CA GLY A 94 2.60 2.98 12.46
C GLY A 94 1.21 3.60 12.31
N ASN A 95 1.01 4.87 12.70
CA ASN A 95 -0.26 5.57 12.68
C ASN A 95 -0.45 6.37 11.39
N ILE A 96 -1.02 5.73 10.36
CA ILE A 96 -1.35 6.37 9.09
C ILE A 96 -2.84 6.73 9.04
N LYS A 97 -3.13 8.03 8.90
CA LYS A 97 -4.50 8.59 8.93
C LYS A 97 -5.37 8.21 7.73
N PHE A 98 -4.79 8.19 6.52
CA PHE A 98 -5.54 7.96 5.29
C PHE A 98 -5.15 6.61 4.70
N LYS A 99 -5.88 5.56 5.07
CA LYS A 99 -5.62 4.20 4.60
C LYS A 99 -6.91 3.42 4.45
N SER A 100 -6.82 2.27 3.79
CA SER A 100 -7.98 1.39 3.59
C SER A 100 -8.06 0.20 4.51
N THR A 101 -7.05 0.02 5.34
CA THR A 101 -6.92 -1.11 6.25
C THR A 101 -7.41 -0.75 7.66
N PRO A 102 -7.89 -1.71 8.48
CA PRO A 102 -8.37 -1.45 9.84
C PRO A 102 -7.34 -0.75 10.74
N TYR A 103 -7.83 0.00 11.74
CA TYR A 103 -6.99 0.64 12.76
C TYR A 103 -5.91 -0.31 13.33
N GLY A 104 -4.73 0.24 13.62
CA GLY A 104 -3.59 -0.53 14.12
C GLY A 104 -2.85 -1.38 13.07
N THR A 105 -3.35 -1.51 11.84
CA THR A 105 -2.67 -2.25 10.76
C THR A 105 -2.00 -1.34 9.73
N LYS A 106 -0.95 -1.86 9.09
CA LYS A 106 -0.22 -1.15 8.02
C LYS A 106 -1.15 -0.80 6.85
N PRO A 107 -0.96 0.36 6.19
CA PRO A 107 -1.63 0.67 4.93
C PRO A 107 -1.16 -0.25 3.80
N THR A 108 -1.93 -0.28 2.72
CA THR A 108 -1.48 -0.86 1.45
C THR A 108 -0.54 0.09 0.70
N ILE A 109 0.19 -0.42 -0.29
CA ILE A 109 0.93 0.43 -1.25
C ILE A 109 -0.01 1.41 -1.94
N GLY A 110 -1.21 0.96 -2.32
CA GLY A 110 -2.24 1.77 -2.98
C GLY A 110 -2.70 2.96 -2.13
N ASP A 111 -2.76 2.82 -0.80
CA ASP A 111 -3.12 3.92 0.10
C ASP A 111 -2.08 5.04 0.08
N ILE A 112 -0.79 4.67 0.18
CA ILE A 112 0.31 5.63 0.14
C ILE A 112 0.42 6.27 -1.24
N VAL A 113 0.34 5.48 -2.32
CA VAL A 113 0.34 5.98 -3.70
C VAL A 113 -0.82 6.95 -3.92
N SER A 114 -2.02 6.62 -3.43
CA SER A 114 -3.16 7.52 -3.53
C SER A 114 -2.92 8.84 -2.78
N THR A 115 -2.18 8.80 -1.66
CA THR A 115 -1.80 10.01 -0.93
C THR A 115 -0.77 10.83 -1.72
N LEU A 116 0.24 10.19 -2.31
CA LEU A 116 1.22 10.85 -3.17
C LEU A 116 0.56 11.50 -4.39
N LYS A 117 -0.39 10.82 -5.05
CA LYS A 117 -1.09 11.34 -6.24
C LYS A 117 -1.96 12.56 -5.97
N LEU A 118 -2.67 12.56 -4.83
CA LEU A 118 -3.71 13.55 -4.55
C LEU A 118 -3.27 14.62 -3.54
N GLY A 119 -2.15 14.39 -2.86
CA GLY A 119 -1.78 15.15 -1.67
C GLY A 119 -2.80 14.99 -0.54
N VAL A 120 -2.67 15.88 0.45
CA VAL A 120 -3.63 16.10 1.52
C VAL A 120 -4.05 17.57 1.46
N ARG A 121 -5.30 17.81 1.06
CA ARG A 121 -5.83 19.17 0.90
C ARG A 121 -5.76 19.94 2.21
N THR A 122 -5.62 21.27 2.14
CA THR A 122 -5.47 22.18 3.30
C THR A 122 -4.19 21.96 4.13
N THR A 123 -3.18 21.29 3.55
CA THR A 123 -1.86 21.06 4.17
C THR A 123 -0.74 21.29 3.16
N ALA A 124 0.52 21.27 3.62
CA ALA A 124 1.70 21.35 2.75
C ALA A 124 2.00 20.05 1.99
N MET A 125 1.28 18.95 2.23
CA MET A 125 1.46 17.70 1.47
C MET A 125 0.77 17.82 0.11
N LEU A 126 1.44 18.44 -0.85
CA LEU A 126 0.94 18.63 -2.22
C LEU A 126 0.97 17.33 -3.05
N PRO A 127 0.18 17.24 -4.13
CA PRO A 127 0.31 16.18 -5.13
C PRO A 127 1.73 16.07 -5.68
N GLN A 128 2.32 14.88 -5.65
CA GLN A 128 3.67 14.58 -6.14
C GLN A 128 3.66 14.29 -7.64
N ARG A 129 3.21 15.25 -8.45
CA ARG A 129 3.01 15.10 -9.90
C ARG A 129 4.29 14.84 -10.69
N GLN A 130 5.44 15.15 -10.11
CA GLN A 130 6.76 14.89 -10.69
C GLN A 130 7.16 13.42 -10.66
N LEU A 131 6.42 12.55 -9.94
CA LEU A 131 6.72 11.13 -9.81
C LEU A 131 5.85 10.28 -10.75
N SER A 132 6.45 9.29 -11.41
CA SER A 132 5.72 8.26 -12.15
C SER A 132 5.00 7.29 -11.19
N GLY A 133 4.07 6.49 -11.71
CA GLY A 133 3.38 5.46 -10.92
C GLY A 133 4.35 4.45 -10.29
N GLU A 134 5.38 4.04 -11.03
CA GLU A 134 6.43 3.14 -10.54
C GLU A 134 7.27 3.78 -9.43
N GLN A 135 7.66 5.05 -9.62
CA GLN A 135 8.37 5.82 -8.60
C GLN A 135 7.54 5.97 -7.33
N MET A 136 6.23 6.23 -7.45
CA MET A 136 5.33 6.27 -6.30
C MET A 136 5.22 4.92 -5.59
N ASN A 137 5.19 3.80 -6.33
CA ASN A 137 5.19 2.45 -5.74
C ASN A 137 6.49 2.18 -4.97
N ALA A 138 7.64 2.60 -5.51
CA ALA A 138 8.93 2.48 -4.85
C ALA A 138 8.98 3.28 -3.53
N VAL A 139 8.57 4.56 -3.57
CA VAL A 139 8.47 5.42 -2.38
C VAL A 139 7.50 4.86 -1.36
N ALA A 140 6.33 4.38 -1.79
CA ALA A 140 5.35 3.74 -0.92
C ALA A 140 5.92 2.50 -0.22
N SER A 141 6.68 1.68 -0.95
CA SER A 141 7.34 0.50 -0.39
C SER A 141 8.38 0.88 0.67
N TYR A 142 9.16 1.93 0.40
CA TYR A 142 10.11 2.48 1.37
C TYR A 142 9.42 3.07 2.61
N ILE A 143 8.35 3.86 2.46
CA ILE A 143 7.58 4.39 3.60
C ILE A 143 7.03 3.26 4.48
N ILE A 144 6.50 2.19 3.88
CA ILE A 144 6.00 1.03 4.63
C ILE A 144 7.11 0.26 5.35
N SER A 145 8.35 0.30 4.85
CA SER A 145 9.51 -0.33 5.51
C SER A 145 10.00 0.44 6.73
N LEU A 146 9.65 1.73 6.86
CA LEU A 146 9.94 2.56 8.04
C LEU A 146 8.98 2.29 9.22
N MET A 147 7.84 1.65 8.97
CA MET A 147 6.83 1.34 10.00
C MET A 147 7.29 0.20 10.93
N PRO A 148 6.72 0.09 12.15
CA PRO A 148 7.08 -0.96 13.11
C PRO A 148 7.04 -2.36 12.48
N LYS A 149 8.04 -3.19 12.80
CA LYS A 149 8.21 -4.51 12.17
C LYS A 149 7.13 -5.51 12.59
N ASP A 150 6.67 -5.38 13.82
CA ASP A 150 5.63 -6.18 14.47
C ASP A 150 4.20 -5.76 14.06
N GLN A 151 4.03 -4.57 13.48
CA GLN A 151 2.73 -4.12 13.01
C GLN A 151 2.22 -5.00 11.87
N LYS A 152 1.05 -5.60 12.07
CA LYS A 152 0.42 -6.52 11.12
C LYS A 152 0.01 -5.80 9.84
N ARG A 153 0.07 -6.52 8.70
CA ARG A 153 -0.51 -6.05 7.43
C ARG A 153 -2.02 -6.24 7.47
N GLY A 154 -2.77 -5.18 7.24
CA GLY A 154 -4.22 -5.25 7.13
C GLY A 154 -4.68 -5.56 5.72
N LYS A 155 -5.90 -6.09 5.59
CA LYS A 155 -6.61 -6.18 4.31
C LYS A 155 -7.51 -4.95 4.16
N PRO A 156 -7.70 -4.41 2.94
CA PRO A 156 -8.64 -3.33 2.71
C PRO A 156 -10.04 -3.70 3.20
N ILE A 157 -10.70 -2.77 3.91
CA ILE A 157 -12.10 -2.89 4.28
C ILE A 157 -12.94 -2.79 3.00
N LYS A 158 -13.85 -3.74 2.82
CA LYS A 158 -14.83 -3.68 1.74
C LYS A 158 -15.95 -2.73 2.16
N ILE A 159 -16.11 -1.64 1.42
CA ILE A 159 -17.25 -0.74 1.59
C ILE A 159 -18.39 -1.23 0.71
N SER A 160 -19.58 -1.39 1.28
CA SER A 160 -20.80 -1.55 0.50
C SER A 160 -21.13 -0.25 -0.25
N ASN A 161 -21.83 -0.35 -1.36
CA ASN A 161 -22.30 0.85 -2.06
C ASN A 161 -23.10 1.75 -1.11
N ALA A 162 -22.90 3.06 -1.23
CA ALA A 162 -23.68 4.03 -0.45
C ALA A 162 -25.17 3.86 -0.76
N LEU A 163 -26.00 3.86 0.29
CA LEU A 163 -27.44 3.87 0.12
C LEU A 163 -27.87 5.16 -0.57
N SER A 164 -28.93 5.07 -1.38
CA SER A 164 -29.53 6.26 -2.00
C SER A 164 -30.01 7.23 -0.93
N ILE A 165 -29.60 8.50 -1.06
CA ILE A 165 -29.97 9.56 -0.12
C ILE A 165 -31.49 9.77 -0.16
N ASN A 166 -32.10 9.76 1.02
CA ASN A 166 -33.52 10.09 1.23
C ASN A 166 -33.68 10.69 2.63
N ASP A 167 -34.85 11.27 2.90
CA ASP A 167 -35.12 11.98 4.16
C ASP A 167 -35.00 11.10 5.40
N THR A 168 -35.37 9.82 5.30
CA THR A 168 -35.22 8.86 6.41
C THR A 168 -33.75 8.65 6.75
N LEU A 169 -32.92 8.41 5.73
CA LEU A 169 -31.48 8.23 5.90
C LEU A 169 -30.80 9.50 6.44
N LEU A 170 -31.22 10.68 5.99
CA LEU A 170 -30.69 11.95 6.47
C LEU A 170 -31.04 12.19 7.95
N LYS A 171 -32.29 11.96 8.35
CA LYS A 171 -32.73 12.08 9.76
C LYS A 171 -32.00 11.10 10.68
N GLU A 172 -31.80 9.87 10.22
CA GLU A 172 -31.02 8.88 10.99
C GLU A 172 -29.55 9.31 11.11
N GLY A 173 -28.94 9.75 10.01
CA GLY A 173 -27.57 10.27 10.00
C GLY A 173 -27.38 11.48 10.91
N GLU A 174 -28.32 12.42 10.93
CA GLU A 174 -28.32 13.59 11.82
C GLU A 174 -28.32 13.17 13.29
N LYS A 175 -29.22 12.26 13.67
CA LYS A 175 -29.28 11.71 15.03
C LYS A 175 -27.97 11.04 15.43
N LEU A 176 -27.40 10.22 14.54
CA LEU A 176 -26.13 9.56 14.79
C LEU A 176 -24.96 10.56 14.92
N PHE A 177 -24.97 11.62 14.13
CA PHE A 177 -23.96 12.68 14.20
C PHE A 177 -24.04 13.46 15.52
N GLU A 178 -25.23 13.83 15.97
CA GLU A 178 -25.42 14.53 17.24
C GLU A 178 -24.90 13.71 18.43
N ILE A 179 -25.17 12.40 18.43
CA ILE A 179 -24.78 11.50 19.52
C ILE A 179 -23.27 11.21 19.50
N ASN A 180 -22.69 10.94 18.33
CA ASN A 180 -21.34 10.35 18.24
C ASN A 180 -20.26 11.35 17.79
N CYS A 181 -20.63 12.45 17.14
CA CYS A 181 -19.68 13.33 16.44
C CYS A 181 -19.66 14.76 16.98
N ALA A 182 -20.81 15.28 17.42
CA ALA A 182 -20.96 16.69 17.79
C ALA A 182 -20.12 17.11 19.02
N SER A 183 -19.76 16.18 19.91
CA SER A 183 -18.86 16.46 21.04
C SER A 183 -17.50 17.01 20.61
N CYS A 184 -17.02 16.57 19.43
CA CYS A 184 -15.77 17.03 18.82
C CYS A 184 -16.05 18.02 17.68
N HIS A 185 -16.96 17.69 16.76
CA HIS A 185 -17.19 18.47 15.55
C HIS A 185 -18.19 19.63 15.72
N GLY A 186 -18.89 19.74 16.85
CA GLY A 186 -19.96 20.72 17.07
C GLY A 186 -21.28 20.30 16.40
N LYS A 187 -22.42 20.82 16.89
CA LYS A 187 -23.75 20.48 16.36
C LYS A 187 -23.91 20.84 14.87
N ASN A 188 -23.28 21.94 14.45
CA ASN A 188 -23.27 22.40 13.06
C ASN A 188 -22.06 21.89 12.26
N ALA A 189 -21.30 20.94 12.80
CA ALA A 189 -20.13 20.34 12.18
C ALA A 189 -18.97 21.32 11.85
N GLU A 190 -18.88 22.45 12.56
CA GLU A 190 -17.88 23.51 12.34
C GLU A 190 -16.49 23.20 12.93
N GLY A 191 -16.34 22.07 13.61
CA GLY A 191 -15.10 21.68 14.29
C GLY A 191 -14.90 22.34 15.65
N ASN A 192 -15.96 22.91 16.23
CA ASN A 192 -15.97 23.70 17.46
C ASN A 192 -16.70 23.02 18.62
N GLY A 193 -16.80 21.69 18.61
CA GLY A 193 -17.43 20.94 19.70
C GLY A 193 -16.72 21.19 21.05
N PRO A 194 -17.38 20.93 22.19
CA PRO A 194 -16.84 21.20 23.52
C PRO A 194 -15.48 20.51 23.79
N LEU A 195 -15.20 19.39 23.13
CA LEU A 195 -13.94 18.67 23.25
C LEU A 195 -12.86 19.14 22.26
N SER A 196 -13.22 19.92 21.24
CA SER A 196 -12.34 20.29 20.10
C SER A 196 -10.99 20.91 20.50
N LYS A 197 -10.96 21.71 21.57
CA LYS A 197 -9.75 22.39 22.05
C LYS A 197 -8.84 21.50 22.91
N LYS A 198 -9.33 20.34 23.35
CA LYS A 198 -8.61 19.42 24.26
C LYS A 198 -8.03 18.20 23.53
N LEU A 199 -8.28 18.05 22.23
CA LEU A 199 -7.78 16.90 21.48
C LEU A 199 -6.29 17.07 21.17
N THR A 200 -5.54 16.00 21.40
CA THR A 200 -4.13 15.90 21.03
C THR A 200 -3.89 14.64 20.21
N ASP A 201 -2.84 14.63 19.39
CA ASP A 201 -2.34 13.40 18.79
C ASP A 201 -1.53 12.56 19.79
N TYR A 202 -1.03 11.41 19.34
CA TYR A 202 -0.22 10.49 20.14
C TYR A 202 1.15 11.07 20.56
N LYS A 203 1.59 12.18 19.94
CA LYS A 203 2.78 12.95 20.33
C LYS A 203 2.41 14.15 21.21
N GLN A 204 1.16 14.23 21.69
CA GLN A 204 0.62 15.34 22.48
C GLN A 204 0.56 16.69 21.74
N ASN A 205 0.65 16.69 20.41
CA ASN A 205 0.42 17.92 19.65
C ASN A 205 -1.07 18.23 19.61
N PRO A 206 -1.50 19.49 19.78
CA PRO A 206 -2.90 19.87 19.59
C PRO A 206 -3.41 19.48 18.21
N ILE A 207 -4.60 18.87 18.16
CA ILE A 207 -5.31 18.58 16.91
C ILE A 207 -6.70 19.19 16.98
N HIS A 208 -7.10 19.84 15.89
CA HIS A 208 -8.44 20.41 15.78
C HIS A 208 -9.27 19.61 14.79
N PRO A 209 -10.51 19.23 15.15
CA PRO A 209 -11.47 18.68 14.19
C PRO A 209 -11.61 19.64 13.01
N ALA A 210 -11.66 19.09 11.79
CA ALA A 210 -11.90 19.91 10.62
C ALA A 210 -13.32 20.50 10.67
N ASN A 211 -13.48 21.73 10.19
CA ASN A 211 -14.79 22.27 9.87
C ASN A 211 -15.35 21.50 8.66
N LEU A 212 -16.35 20.65 8.90
CA LEU A 212 -16.96 19.76 7.91
C LEU A 212 -17.98 20.49 7.01
N THR A 213 -18.27 21.76 7.26
CA THR A 213 -19.06 22.61 6.36
C THR A 213 -18.21 23.14 5.21
N LEU A 214 -16.89 23.23 5.39
CA LEU A 214 -15.98 23.77 4.38
C LEU A 214 -15.59 22.74 3.32
N ARG A 215 -15.34 23.23 2.11
CA ARG A 215 -14.86 22.42 0.99
C ARG A 215 -13.59 23.04 0.38
N PRO A 216 -12.68 22.22 -0.16
CA PRO A 216 -12.71 20.76 -0.17
C PRO A 216 -12.26 20.13 1.16
N LEU A 217 -12.82 18.97 1.53
CA LEU A 217 -12.35 18.19 2.68
C LEU A 217 -10.94 17.64 2.46
N LYS A 218 -10.19 17.37 3.53
CA LYS A 218 -8.80 16.86 3.48
C LYS A 218 -8.65 15.63 2.56
N ARG A 219 -9.60 14.69 2.65
CA ARG A 219 -9.55 13.41 1.92
C ARG A 219 -10.89 12.85 1.45
N ALA A 220 -12.01 13.18 2.10
CA ALA A 220 -13.34 12.71 1.72
C ALA A 220 -13.97 13.58 0.62
N ASN A 221 -13.62 13.36 -0.63
CA ASN A 221 -14.25 14.03 -1.77
C ASN A 221 -15.25 13.15 -2.53
N THR A 222 -15.51 11.93 -2.06
CA THR A 222 -16.58 11.03 -2.54
C THR A 222 -17.23 10.33 -1.34
N PRO A 223 -18.47 9.82 -1.44
CA PRO A 223 -19.11 9.05 -0.37
C PRO A 223 -18.29 7.85 0.10
N GLU A 224 -17.66 7.12 -0.83
CA GLU A 224 -16.84 5.95 -0.52
C GLU A 224 -15.63 6.37 0.33
N ARG A 225 -14.97 7.48 -0.03
CA ARG A 225 -13.85 8.00 0.77
C ARG A 225 -14.28 8.54 2.12
N MET A 226 -15.49 9.09 2.22
CA MET A 226 -16.04 9.48 3.52
C MET A 226 -16.23 8.26 4.41
N TYR A 227 -16.85 7.20 3.88
CA TYR A 227 -17.02 5.95 4.61
C TYR A 227 -15.68 5.38 5.07
N MET A 228 -14.66 5.36 4.20
CA MET A 228 -13.32 4.92 4.61
C MET A 228 -12.75 5.70 5.79
N ILE A 229 -12.91 7.03 5.81
CA ILE A 229 -12.38 7.86 6.91
C ILE A 229 -13.11 7.58 8.23
N ILE A 230 -14.40 7.25 8.17
CA ILE A 230 -15.20 6.94 9.37
C ILE A 230 -14.90 5.50 9.86
N SER A 231 -14.51 4.59 8.97
CA SER A 231 -14.38 3.15 9.26
C SER A 231 -12.95 2.64 9.51
N THR A 232 -11.89 3.44 9.33
CA THR A 232 -10.47 2.99 9.43
C THR A 232 -9.64 3.81 10.41
#